data_AF-W2JA03-F1
#
_entry.id   AF-W2JA03-F1
#
_cell.length_a   1.000
_cell.length_b   1.000
_cell.length_c   1.000
_cell.angle_alpha   90.00
_cell.angle_beta   90.00
_cell.angle_gamma   90.00
#
_symmetry.space_group_name_H-M   'P 1'
#
loop_
_entity.id
_entity.type
_entity.pdbx_description
1 polymer ?
#
loop_
_entity_poly.entity_id
_entity_poly.type
_entity_poly.pdbx_seq_one_letter_code
_entity_poly.pdbx_strand_id
1 'polypeptide(L)'
;MKDNFSTVYQLLEEMLDNGYPLTTEPNALKAMVAPPSTANRIAAMVSGKSRVSNTLPDGAISNIPWRKAGVRYTQNEIYFDIVEEIDAIIDVSGRMISCEVNGAIHSNSRLSGVPDLTMVFTDPSVIDDCSFHPCVRYSRYERERVISFVPPDGQFELMQYRVQVQELVPPVYCQPQISYKEKGGGTLDVVIGTRGMPTLNSNAKKNLQVEDVTVEVTFPKSVRTVDVNTEHGTCLFDEASKTVKWNVGKLGKKVLNPSLRGNIILHQSASVPDEKPVVVLGFKVPMSTVSGLNVETLLITNEKYKPYKGVRTMTKAGRFQIRT
;
A
#
# COMPACT_ATOMS: atom_id res chain seq x y z
N MET A 1 -18.97 15.67 -3.54
CA MET A 1 -19.98 15.74 -2.46
C MET A 1 -21.29 16.36 -2.96
N LYS A 2 -21.26 17.55 -3.59
CA LYS A 2 -22.48 18.22 -4.12
C LYS A 2 -23.34 17.33 -5.02
N ASP A 3 -22.73 16.54 -5.90
CA ASP A 3 -23.47 15.69 -6.86
C ASP A 3 -24.13 14.44 -6.24
N ASN A 4 -23.77 14.08 -5.01
CA ASN A 4 -24.30 12.92 -4.29
C ASN A 4 -24.84 13.29 -2.90
N PHE A 5 -25.20 14.57 -2.70
CA PHE A 5 -25.58 15.11 -1.39
C PHE A 5 -26.69 14.30 -0.70
N SER A 6 -27.72 13.89 -1.45
CA SER A 6 -28.82 13.08 -0.91
C SER A 6 -28.37 11.69 -0.45
N THR A 7 -27.49 11.04 -1.20
CA THR A 7 -26.94 9.73 -0.81
C THR A 7 -26.05 9.84 0.43
N VAL A 8 -25.24 10.91 0.53
CA VAL A 8 -24.40 11.14 1.72
C VAL A 8 -25.26 11.35 2.96
N TYR A 9 -26.33 12.13 2.85
CA TYR A 9 -27.25 12.37 3.97
C TYR A 9 -27.96 11.09 4.41
N GLN A 10 -28.47 10.29 3.45
CA GLN A 10 -29.06 8.98 3.74
C GLN A 10 -28.07 8.04 4.43
N LEU A 11 -26.81 8.00 3.97
CA LEU A 11 -25.79 7.18 4.62
C LEU A 11 -25.54 7.66 6.06
N LEU A 12 -25.49 8.96 6.32
CA LEU A 12 -25.29 9.48 7.68
C LEU A 12 -26.45 9.12 8.61
N GLU A 13 -27.70 9.20 8.13
CA GLU A 13 -28.88 8.80 8.91
C GLU A 13 -28.88 7.29 9.23
N GLU A 14 -28.42 6.44 8.32
CA GLU A 14 -28.33 4.99 8.57
C GLU A 14 -27.10 4.60 9.41
N MET A 15 -26.03 5.40 9.35
CA MET A 15 -24.80 5.17 10.11
C MET A 15 -24.90 5.60 11.56
N LEU A 16 -25.72 6.62 11.87
CA LEU A 16 -25.79 7.25 13.19
C LEU A 16 -27.23 7.32 13.69
N ASP A 17 -27.48 6.76 14.87
CA ASP A 17 -28.71 6.98 15.62
C ASP A 17 -28.42 7.87 16.84
N ASN A 18 -29.01 9.07 16.89
CA ASN A 18 -28.83 10.05 17.97
C ASN A 18 -27.35 10.34 18.33
N GLY A 19 -26.46 10.33 17.32
CA GLY A 19 -25.03 10.58 17.49
C GLY A 19 -24.20 9.35 17.86
N TYR A 20 -24.81 8.18 18.01
CA TYR A 20 -24.12 6.91 18.23
C TYR A 20 -23.99 6.13 16.92
N PRO A 21 -22.78 5.62 16.58
CA PRO A 21 -22.61 4.73 15.43
C PRO A 21 -23.44 3.46 15.57
N LEU A 22 -24.25 3.16 14.55
CA LEU A 22 -25.08 1.96 14.48
C LEU A 22 -24.54 0.98 13.43
N THR A 23 -24.65 1.31 12.14
CA THR A 23 -24.18 0.45 11.04
C THR A 23 -23.10 1.17 10.24
N THR A 24 -21.85 0.75 10.38
CA THR A 24 -20.72 1.31 9.62
C THR A 24 -20.19 0.38 8.53
N GLU A 25 -20.74 -0.82 8.41
CA GLU A 25 -20.29 -1.84 7.46
C GLU A 25 -20.75 -1.51 6.02
N PRO A 26 -19.84 -1.33 5.05
CA PRO A 26 -20.20 -0.88 3.71
C PRO A 26 -21.18 -1.79 2.95
N ASN A 27 -21.07 -3.10 3.13
CA ASN A 27 -21.97 -4.05 2.47
C ASN A 27 -23.38 -4.02 3.06
N ALA A 28 -23.51 -3.80 4.38
CA ALA A 28 -24.79 -3.57 5.02
C ALA A 28 -25.40 -2.24 4.54
N LEU A 29 -24.61 -1.16 4.53
CA LEU A 29 -25.05 0.15 4.07
C LEU A 29 -25.50 0.16 2.60
N LYS A 30 -24.80 -0.53 1.70
CA LYS A 30 -25.20 -0.67 0.28
C LYS A 30 -26.53 -1.40 0.10
N ALA A 31 -26.90 -2.27 1.04
CA ALA A 31 -28.19 -2.96 1.02
C ALA A 31 -29.33 -2.06 1.51
N MET A 32 -29.04 -1.10 2.39
CA MET A 32 -30.00 -0.12 2.92
C MET A 32 -30.18 1.05 1.96
N VAL A 33 -29.06 1.55 1.43
CA VAL A 33 -28.96 2.70 0.54
C VAL A 33 -28.34 2.25 -0.79
N ALA A 34 -29.19 2.06 -1.79
CA ALA A 34 -28.75 1.58 -3.09
C ALA A 34 -27.79 2.60 -3.76
N PRO A 35 -26.66 2.13 -4.36
CA PRO A 35 -25.75 3.01 -5.08
C PRO A 35 -26.45 3.80 -6.20
N PRO A 36 -26.06 5.05 -6.44
CA PRO A 36 -26.64 5.84 -7.52
C PRO A 36 -26.24 5.27 -8.88
N SER A 37 -27.21 4.73 -9.62
CA SER A 37 -27.07 4.38 -11.04
C SER A 37 -27.92 5.32 -11.91
N THR A 38 -27.63 5.43 -13.21
CA THR A 38 -28.44 6.23 -14.16
C THR A 38 -29.90 5.77 -14.18
N ALA A 39 -30.14 4.46 -14.16
CA ALA A 39 -31.49 3.89 -14.06
C ALA A 39 -32.18 4.25 -12.72
N ASN A 40 -31.46 4.13 -11.60
CA ASN A 40 -32.00 4.44 -10.27
C ASN A 40 -32.29 5.94 -10.10
N ARG A 41 -31.52 6.82 -10.77
CA ARG A 41 -31.79 8.27 -10.79
C ARG A 41 -33.09 8.60 -11.51
N ILE A 42 -33.32 7.99 -12.66
CA ILE A 42 -34.55 8.20 -13.45
C ILE A 42 -35.76 7.63 -12.69
N ALA A 43 -35.64 6.43 -12.10
CA ALA A 43 -36.70 5.82 -11.31
C ALA A 43 -37.10 6.66 -10.08
N ALA A 44 -36.13 7.27 -9.40
CA ALA A 44 -36.39 8.15 -8.25
C ALA A 44 -37.09 9.46 -8.66
N MET A 45 -36.72 10.04 -9.82
CA MET A 45 -37.36 11.26 -10.35
C MET A 45 -38.80 11.01 -10.82
N VAL A 46 -39.09 9.83 -11.36
CA VAL A 46 -40.40 9.50 -11.94
C VAL A 46 -41.37 8.93 -10.90
N SER A 47 -40.89 8.18 -9.91
CA SER A 47 -41.77 7.49 -8.94
C SER A 47 -41.94 8.17 -7.60
N GLY A 48 -41.12 9.18 -7.26
CA GLY A 48 -41.12 9.83 -5.94
C GLY A 48 -40.76 8.90 -4.78
N LYS A 49 -40.32 7.66 -5.05
CA LYS A 49 -39.95 6.69 -4.01
C LYS A 49 -38.55 6.96 -3.48
N SER A 50 -38.43 6.94 -2.15
CA SER A 50 -37.16 7.00 -1.42
C SER A 50 -36.19 5.91 -1.91
N ARG A 51 -34.88 6.22 -1.89
CA ARG A 51 -33.80 5.24 -2.16
C ARG A 51 -33.48 4.35 -0.96
N VAL A 52 -34.11 4.62 0.18
CA VAL A 52 -33.99 3.84 1.41
C VAL A 52 -34.91 2.63 1.31
N SER A 53 -34.36 1.45 1.54
CA SER A 53 -35.13 0.21 1.59
C SER A 53 -36.04 0.19 2.81
N ASN A 54 -37.34 -0.06 2.61
CA ASN A 54 -38.31 -0.27 3.71
C ASN A 54 -38.17 -1.65 4.39
N THR A 55 -37.32 -2.52 3.84
CA THR A 55 -37.01 -3.84 4.40
C THR A 55 -35.60 -3.81 4.97
N LEU A 56 -35.46 -4.25 6.23
CA LEU A 56 -34.16 -4.43 6.87
C LEU A 56 -33.28 -5.35 5.99
N PRO A 57 -31.99 -5.04 5.82
CA PRO A 57 -31.08 -5.93 5.10
C PRO A 57 -31.07 -7.32 5.71
N ASP A 58 -31.08 -8.35 4.87
CA ASP A 58 -30.81 -9.74 5.28
C ASP A 58 -29.40 -9.82 5.88
N GLY A 59 -29.28 -9.58 7.18
CA GLY A 59 -27.99 -9.39 7.85
C GLY A 59 -28.02 -8.44 9.05
N ALA A 60 -29.00 -7.54 9.13
CA ALA A 60 -29.14 -6.57 10.24
C ALA A 60 -29.34 -7.21 11.63
N ILE A 61 -29.76 -8.48 11.66
CA ILE A 61 -29.92 -9.31 12.88
C ILE A 61 -28.94 -10.50 12.86
N SER A 62 -28.08 -10.62 11.84
CA SER A 62 -27.11 -11.72 11.76
C SER A 62 -25.82 -11.35 12.49
N ASN A 63 -25.14 -12.34 13.07
CA ASN A 63 -23.81 -12.15 13.65
C ASN A 63 -22.71 -11.88 12.58
N ILE A 64 -23.07 -11.67 11.31
CA ILE A 64 -22.15 -11.48 10.17
C ILE A 64 -22.62 -10.27 9.33
N PRO A 65 -22.61 -9.05 9.89
CA PRO A 65 -23.16 -7.85 9.23
C PRO A 65 -22.46 -7.49 7.92
N TRP A 66 -21.21 -7.92 7.72
CA TRP A 66 -20.42 -7.63 6.52
C TRP A 66 -20.71 -8.54 5.32
N ARG A 67 -21.51 -9.61 5.47
CA ARG A 67 -21.80 -10.57 4.40
C ARG A 67 -23.27 -11.01 4.37
N LYS A 68 -23.95 -10.70 3.26
CA LYS A 68 -25.33 -11.10 3.01
C LYS A 68 -25.45 -12.61 2.67
N ALA A 69 -26.53 -13.24 3.11
CA ALA A 69 -26.91 -14.59 2.66
C ALA A 69 -27.35 -14.59 1.19
N GLY A 70 -27.05 -15.67 0.45
CA GLY A 70 -27.55 -15.85 -0.92
C GLY A 70 -26.79 -15.08 -2.00
N VAL A 71 -25.60 -14.55 -1.72
CA VAL A 71 -24.66 -14.06 -2.75
C VAL A 71 -24.39 -15.17 -3.76
N ARG A 72 -24.39 -14.86 -5.07
CA ARG A 72 -24.18 -15.84 -6.14
C ARG A 72 -23.24 -15.29 -7.20
N TYR A 73 -22.27 -16.10 -7.58
CA TYR A 73 -21.37 -15.86 -8.69
C TYR A 73 -21.37 -17.06 -9.63
N THR A 74 -21.25 -16.80 -10.92
CA THR A 74 -21.03 -17.83 -11.94
C THR A 74 -19.63 -18.45 -11.80
N GLN A 75 -18.65 -17.62 -11.48
CA GLN A 75 -17.27 -18.01 -11.21
C GLN A 75 -16.91 -17.60 -9.78
N ASN A 76 -16.55 -18.58 -8.96
CA ASN A 76 -16.20 -18.35 -7.58
C ASN A 76 -14.68 -18.20 -7.47
N GLU A 77 -14.22 -17.04 -7.03
CA GLU A 77 -12.80 -16.70 -6.95
C GLU A 77 -12.51 -15.82 -5.73
N ILE A 78 -11.33 -15.96 -5.16
CA ILE A 78 -10.82 -15.05 -4.13
C ILE A 78 -9.34 -14.77 -4.34
N TYR A 79 -8.97 -13.51 -4.23
CA TYR A 79 -7.59 -13.04 -4.37
C TYR A 79 -7.12 -12.35 -3.10
N PHE A 80 -5.86 -12.54 -2.75
CA PHE A 80 -5.17 -11.82 -1.69
C PHE A 80 -3.93 -11.12 -2.23
N ASP A 81 -3.85 -9.82 -2.02
CA ASP A 81 -2.68 -8.99 -2.29
C ASP A 81 -1.98 -8.69 -0.96
N ILE A 82 -0.84 -9.32 -0.73
CA ILE A 82 0.05 -9.04 0.41
C ILE A 82 1.01 -7.93 -0.02
N VAL A 83 0.89 -6.77 0.60
CA VAL A 83 1.72 -5.60 0.30
C VAL A 83 2.51 -5.23 1.54
N GLU A 84 3.84 -5.25 1.42
CA GLU A 84 4.75 -4.79 2.46
C GLU A 84 5.38 -3.46 2.05
N GLU A 85 5.38 -2.52 2.98
CA GLU A 85 5.94 -1.19 2.85
C GLU A 85 7.14 -1.06 3.78
N ILE A 86 8.28 -0.62 3.24
CA ILE A 86 9.52 -0.42 4.00
C ILE A 86 9.68 1.07 4.30
N ASP A 87 9.63 1.40 5.59
CA ASP A 87 10.02 2.70 6.13
C ASP A 87 11.45 2.60 6.66
N ALA A 88 12.37 3.37 6.11
CA ALA A 88 13.78 3.25 6.49
C ALA A 88 14.51 4.58 6.48
N ILE A 89 15.52 4.70 7.33
CA ILE A 89 16.48 5.80 7.33
C ILE A 89 17.87 5.20 7.13
N ILE A 90 18.55 5.61 6.06
CA ILE A 90 19.91 5.21 5.73
C ILE A 90 20.87 6.36 6.02
N ASP A 91 22.00 6.07 6.64
CA ASP A 91 23.07 7.04 6.89
C ASP A 91 23.92 7.32 5.63
N VAL A 92 24.81 8.30 5.74
CA VAL A 92 25.72 8.71 4.65
C VAL A 92 26.69 7.61 4.20
N SER A 93 26.95 6.62 5.07
CA SER A 93 27.81 5.47 4.77
C SER A 93 27.05 4.31 4.14
N GLY A 94 25.72 4.45 3.98
CA GLY A 94 24.85 3.40 3.46
C GLY A 94 24.41 2.37 4.51
N ARG A 95 24.58 2.66 5.80
CA ARG A 95 24.10 1.80 6.90
C ARG A 95 22.68 2.16 7.28
N MET A 96 21.89 1.14 7.61
CA MET A 96 20.51 1.32 8.04
C MET A 96 20.49 1.78 9.50
N ILE A 97 19.89 2.95 9.76
CA ILE A 97 19.72 3.52 11.11
C ILE A 97 18.41 3.02 11.72
N SER A 98 17.34 3.03 10.95
CA SER A 98 16.02 2.54 11.36
C SER A 98 15.35 1.85 10.19
N CYS A 99 14.57 0.83 10.50
CA CYS A 99 13.75 0.11 9.54
C CYS A 99 12.49 -0.38 10.23
N GLU A 100 11.35 -0.08 9.65
CA GLU A 100 10.06 -0.65 10.01
C GLU A 100 9.44 -1.21 8.73
N VAL A 101 8.78 -2.37 8.86
CA VAL A 101 8.08 -2.99 7.76
C VAL A 101 6.63 -3.14 8.16
N ASN A 102 5.78 -2.45 7.40
CA ASN A 102 4.34 -2.42 7.56
C ASN A 102 3.70 -3.23 6.44
N GLY A 103 2.97 -4.28 6.80
CA GLY A 103 2.27 -5.16 5.88
C GLY A 103 0.77 -4.97 5.90
N ALA A 104 0.12 -5.13 4.76
CA ALA A 104 -1.33 -5.16 4.63
C ALA A 104 -1.77 -6.27 3.67
N ILE A 105 -2.83 -6.99 4.03
CA ILE A 105 -3.42 -8.02 3.17
C ILE A 105 -4.78 -7.51 2.68
N HIS A 106 -4.84 -7.20 1.39
CA HIS A 106 -6.07 -6.82 0.73
C HIS A 106 -6.70 -8.04 0.09
N SER A 107 -8.01 -8.18 0.19
CA SER A 107 -8.75 -9.30 -0.36
C SER A 107 -9.78 -8.81 -1.37
N ASN A 108 -10.02 -9.59 -2.41
CA ASN A 108 -11.15 -9.44 -3.31
C ASN A 108 -11.89 -10.77 -3.40
N SER A 109 -13.04 -10.86 -2.72
CA SER A 109 -13.84 -12.07 -2.59
C SER A 109 -15.04 -12.03 -3.51
N ARG A 110 -15.11 -12.96 -4.46
CA ARG A 110 -16.29 -13.23 -5.31
C ARG A 110 -16.72 -14.66 -5.10
N LEU A 111 -17.28 -14.90 -3.92
CA LEU A 111 -17.67 -16.23 -3.45
C LEU A 111 -19.19 -16.28 -3.27
N SER A 112 -19.82 -17.37 -3.66
CA SER A 112 -21.25 -17.58 -3.44
C SER A 112 -21.53 -18.04 -2.01
N GLY A 113 -22.73 -17.75 -1.50
CA GLY A 113 -23.19 -18.19 -0.19
C GLY A 113 -22.44 -17.55 0.98
N VAL A 114 -22.20 -18.32 2.03
CA VAL A 114 -21.56 -17.87 3.29
C VAL A 114 -20.34 -18.76 3.59
N PRO A 115 -19.27 -18.65 2.78
CA PRO A 115 -18.09 -19.47 2.91
C PRO A 115 -17.34 -19.13 4.19
N ASP A 116 -16.80 -20.15 4.84
CA ASP A 116 -15.95 -20.00 6.02
C ASP A 116 -14.51 -20.36 5.65
N LEU A 117 -13.64 -19.36 5.73
CA LEU A 117 -12.25 -19.41 5.30
C LEU A 117 -11.33 -19.63 6.49
N THR A 118 -10.28 -20.41 6.26
CA THR A 118 -9.14 -20.53 7.18
C THR A 118 -7.85 -20.38 6.39
N MET A 119 -7.12 -19.29 6.65
CA MET A 119 -5.81 -19.00 6.07
C MET A 119 -4.71 -19.33 7.07
N VAL A 120 -3.67 -20.02 6.61
CA VAL A 120 -2.50 -20.41 7.37
C VAL A 120 -1.26 -19.87 6.66
N PHE A 121 -0.40 -19.17 7.40
CA PHE A 121 0.89 -18.73 6.91
C PHE A 121 1.96 -19.79 7.18
N THR A 122 2.96 -19.88 6.31
CA THR A 122 4.11 -20.79 6.49
C THR A 122 4.86 -20.51 7.78
N ASP A 123 5.08 -19.23 8.09
CA ASP A 123 5.70 -18.80 9.32
C ASP A 123 4.98 -17.55 9.86
N PRO A 124 4.03 -17.70 10.79
CA PRO A 124 3.34 -16.57 11.38
C PRO A 124 4.19 -15.81 12.42
N SER A 125 5.37 -16.32 12.81
CA SER A 125 6.20 -15.69 13.84
C SER A 125 6.87 -14.38 13.38
N VAL A 126 6.95 -14.16 12.07
CA VAL A 126 7.44 -12.90 11.50
C VAL A 126 6.51 -11.71 11.78
N ILE A 127 5.25 -11.97 12.14
CA ILE A 127 4.25 -10.96 12.48
C ILE A 127 4.42 -10.60 13.96
N ASP A 128 4.84 -9.36 14.22
CA ASP A 128 5.06 -8.82 15.57
C ASP A 128 3.74 -8.35 16.19
N ASP A 129 3.06 -7.44 15.50
CA ASP A 129 1.74 -6.91 15.86
C ASP A 129 0.81 -6.94 14.64
N CYS A 130 -0.49 -7.06 14.87
CA CYS A 130 -1.48 -7.09 13.80
C CYS A 130 -2.85 -6.58 14.23
N SER A 131 -3.55 -5.99 13.28
CA SER A 131 -4.96 -5.63 13.36
C SER A 131 -5.74 -6.37 12.28
N PHE A 132 -7.00 -6.65 12.56
CA PHE A 132 -7.84 -7.44 11.67
C PHE A 132 -9.12 -6.71 11.30
N HIS A 133 -9.66 -7.02 10.13
CA HIS A 133 -11.05 -6.76 9.83
C HIS A 133 -11.95 -7.46 10.87
N PRO A 134 -13.11 -6.88 11.25
CA PRO A 134 -14.10 -7.52 12.11
C PRO A 134 -14.57 -8.92 11.68
N CYS A 135 -14.26 -9.34 10.45
CA CYS A 135 -14.66 -10.64 9.94
C CYS A 135 -13.80 -11.79 10.46
N VAL A 136 -12.64 -11.47 11.06
CA VAL A 136 -11.69 -12.42 11.60
C VAL A 136 -12.04 -12.78 13.04
N ARG A 137 -11.98 -14.08 13.34
CA ARG A 137 -12.21 -14.62 14.67
C ARG A 137 -10.94 -14.50 15.50
N TYR A 138 -10.77 -13.35 16.17
CA TYR A 138 -9.57 -13.02 16.96
C TYR A 138 -9.18 -14.11 17.97
N SER A 139 -10.13 -14.63 18.75
CA SER A 139 -9.86 -15.68 19.76
C SER A 139 -9.30 -16.98 19.17
N ARG A 140 -9.58 -17.28 17.90
CA ARG A 140 -8.99 -18.44 17.21
C ARG A 140 -7.57 -18.11 16.74
N TYR A 141 -7.34 -16.91 16.21
CA TYR A 141 -6.01 -16.46 15.84
C TYR A 141 -5.04 -16.46 17.03
N GLU A 142 -5.48 -15.97 18.20
CA GLU A 142 -4.66 -15.94 19.41
C GLU A 142 -4.19 -17.33 19.86
N ARG A 143 -5.07 -18.33 19.77
CA ARG A 143 -4.79 -19.71 20.21
C ARG A 143 -4.03 -20.54 19.17
N GLU A 144 -4.39 -20.41 17.90
CA GLU A 144 -3.96 -21.33 16.82
C GLU A 144 -3.03 -20.66 15.80
N ARG A 145 -2.89 -19.32 15.84
CA ARG A 145 -2.17 -18.51 14.83
C ARG A 145 -2.66 -18.73 13.40
N VAL A 146 -3.96 -19.06 13.25
CA VAL A 146 -4.65 -19.17 11.94
C VAL A 146 -5.69 -18.06 11.80
N ILE A 147 -5.84 -17.53 10.59
CA ILE A 147 -6.84 -16.49 10.31
C ILE A 147 -8.11 -17.17 9.82
N SER A 148 -9.13 -17.19 10.68
CA SER A 148 -10.43 -17.78 10.36
C SER A 148 -11.50 -16.70 10.25
N PHE A 149 -12.24 -16.67 9.14
CA PHE A 149 -13.14 -15.57 8.81
C PHE A 149 -14.21 -15.94 7.78
N VAL A 150 -15.32 -15.20 7.79
CA VAL A 150 -16.29 -15.19 6.70
C VAL A 150 -16.08 -13.88 5.92
N PRO A 151 -15.54 -13.90 4.69
CA PRO A 151 -15.12 -12.68 4.01
C PRO A 151 -16.31 -11.77 3.65
N PRO A 152 -16.18 -10.45 3.82
CA PRO A 152 -17.03 -9.49 3.11
C PRO A 152 -17.05 -9.79 1.61
N ASP A 153 -18.15 -9.44 0.96
CA ASP A 153 -18.25 -9.54 -0.50
C ASP A 153 -17.49 -8.39 -1.18
N GLY A 154 -16.74 -8.69 -2.24
CA GLY A 154 -15.91 -7.73 -2.97
C GLY A 154 -14.57 -7.42 -2.30
N GLN A 155 -14.12 -6.17 -2.45
CA GLN A 155 -12.82 -5.70 -1.96
C GLN A 155 -12.90 -5.27 -0.49
N PHE A 156 -11.95 -5.74 0.32
CA PHE A 156 -11.78 -5.32 1.72
C PHE A 156 -10.33 -5.53 2.16
N GLU A 157 -9.89 -4.83 3.20
CA GLU A 157 -8.62 -5.11 3.87
C GLU A 157 -8.87 -6.18 4.93
N LEU A 158 -8.18 -7.31 4.85
CA LEU A 158 -8.33 -8.42 5.79
C LEU A 158 -7.57 -8.17 7.10
N MET A 159 -6.34 -7.68 6.98
CA MET A 159 -5.48 -7.40 8.13
C MET A 159 -4.35 -6.43 7.77
N GLN A 160 -3.83 -5.77 8.79
CA GLN A 160 -2.54 -5.07 8.76
C GLN A 160 -1.62 -5.72 9.78
N TYR A 161 -0.33 -5.69 9.52
CA TYR A 161 0.67 -6.25 10.42
C TYR A 161 1.96 -5.46 10.39
N ARG A 162 2.73 -5.58 11.47
CA ARG A 162 4.12 -5.15 11.55
C ARG A 162 5.02 -6.37 11.58
N VAL A 163 6.20 -6.24 10.99
CA VAL A 163 7.19 -7.31 10.95
C VAL A 163 8.32 -6.98 11.92
N GLN A 164 8.76 -7.99 12.68
CA GLN A 164 9.95 -7.85 13.51
C GLN A 164 11.20 -7.83 12.63
N VAL A 165 11.86 -6.66 12.51
CA VAL A 165 13.08 -6.51 11.69
C VAL A 165 14.31 -6.38 12.59
N GLN A 166 15.20 -7.38 12.55
CA GLN A 166 16.52 -7.29 13.21
C GLN A 166 17.57 -6.71 12.25
N GLU A 167 17.71 -7.30 11.06
CA GLU A 167 18.59 -6.79 9.99
C GLU A 167 17.90 -6.99 8.64
N LEU A 168 17.70 -5.90 7.89
CA LEU A 168 17.15 -5.91 6.53
C LEU A 168 18.18 -5.32 5.56
N VAL A 169 18.35 -5.98 4.41
CA VAL A 169 19.09 -5.42 3.28
C VAL A 169 18.07 -4.96 2.23
N PRO A 170 17.89 -3.65 2.03
CA PRO A 170 16.97 -3.13 1.03
C PRO A 170 17.31 -3.61 -0.38
N PRO A 171 16.30 -3.87 -1.24
CA PRO A 171 16.52 -4.38 -2.60
C PRO A 171 17.16 -3.34 -3.53
N VAL A 172 17.04 -2.07 -3.19
CA VAL A 172 17.54 -0.93 -3.95
C VAL A 172 18.40 -0.10 -3.02
N TYR A 173 19.58 0.29 -3.48
CA TYR A 173 20.40 1.29 -2.80
C TYR A 173 20.50 2.54 -3.67
N CYS A 174 20.64 3.68 -3.01
CA CYS A 174 20.90 4.95 -3.67
C CYS A 174 22.05 5.64 -2.91
N GLN A 175 23.02 6.12 -3.68
CA GLN A 175 24.23 6.77 -3.19
C GLN A 175 24.24 8.21 -3.72
N PRO A 176 23.63 9.15 -2.98
CA PRO A 176 23.73 10.57 -3.30
C PRO A 176 25.07 11.12 -2.82
N GLN A 177 25.69 11.95 -3.65
CA GLN A 177 26.89 12.74 -3.34
C GLN A 177 26.58 14.19 -3.70
N ILE A 178 26.59 15.05 -2.69
CA ILE A 178 26.26 16.47 -2.84
C ILE A 178 27.43 17.27 -2.30
N SER A 179 27.97 18.16 -3.14
CA SER A 179 29.05 19.04 -2.74
C SER A 179 28.71 20.49 -3.07
N TYR A 180 29.05 21.40 -2.16
CA TYR A 180 28.95 22.84 -2.39
C TYR A 180 30.34 23.44 -2.53
N LYS A 181 30.46 24.43 -3.40
CA LYS A 181 31.68 25.18 -3.67
C LYS A 181 31.55 26.57 -3.03
N GLU A 182 32.64 27.06 -2.46
CA GLU A 182 32.70 28.39 -1.80
C GLU A 182 32.28 29.55 -2.72
N LYS A 183 32.40 29.39 -4.05
CA LYS A 183 32.04 30.40 -5.05
C LYS A 183 30.55 30.39 -5.47
N GLY A 184 29.65 29.84 -4.66
CA GLY A 184 28.20 29.97 -4.88
C GLY A 184 27.55 28.91 -5.79
N GLY A 185 28.13 27.71 -5.87
CA GLY A 185 27.58 26.61 -6.68
C GLY A 185 27.83 25.24 -6.04
N GLY A 186 27.58 24.16 -6.77
CA GLY A 186 27.78 22.81 -6.26
C GLY A 186 27.57 21.73 -7.31
N THR A 187 27.74 20.48 -6.91
CA THR A 187 27.48 19.30 -7.75
C THR A 187 26.55 18.33 -7.02
N LEU A 188 25.71 17.67 -7.80
CA LEU A 188 24.86 16.56 -7.41
C LEU A 188 25.24 15.35 -8.26
N ASP A 189 25.60 14.26 -7.64
CA ASP A 189 25.77 12.96 -8.29
C ASP A 189 24.95 11.93 -7.51
N VAL A 190 24.05 11.23 -8.20
CA VAL A 190 23.21 10.19 -7.59
C VAL A 190 23.35 8.92 -8.38
N VAL A 191 23.76 7.84 -7.74
CA VAL A 191 23.81 6.50 -8.34
C VAL A 191 22.80 5.60 -7.63
N ILE A 192 22.00 4.88 -8.42
CA ILE A 192 21.10 3.84 -7.90
C ILE A 192 21.64 2.50 -8.34
N GLY A 193 21.44 1.47 -7.54
CA GLY A 193 21.59 0.09 -8.02
C GLY A 193 20.71 -0.87 -7.26
N THR A 194 20.67 -2.11 -7.74
CA THR A 194 19.97 -3.20 -7.06
C THR A 194 20.94 -4.00 -6.20
N ARG A 195 20.48 -4.42 -5.02
CA ARG A 195 21.14 -5.44 -4.20
C ARG A 195 20.31 -6.72 -4.27
N GLY A 196 20.94 -7.86 -4.07
CA GLY A 196 20.17 -9.06 -3.76
C GLY A 196 19.38 -8.79 -2.48
N MET A 197 18.08 -9.08 -2.48
CA MET A 197 17.26 -9.06 -1.28
C MET A 197 17.22 -10.49 -0.74
N PRO A 198 17.99 -10.83 0.31
CA PRO A 198 17.63 -11.97 1.13
C PRO A 198 16.30 -11.61 1.80
N THR A 199 15.24 -12.38 1.55
CA THR A 199 14.03 -12.30 2.36
C THR A 199 14.39 -12.75 3.78
N LEU A 200 13.77 -12.19 4.82
CA LEU A 200 14.09 -12.51 6.23
C LEU A 200 14.05 -14.01 6.55
N ASN A 201 13.35 -14.83 5.76
CA ASN A 201 13.21 -16.27 5.96
C ASN A 201 13.72 -17.17 4.80
N SER A 202 14.32 -16.62 3.73
CA SER A 202 14.78 -17.44 2.59
C SER A 202 16.07 -16.94 1.95
N ASN A 203 17.01 -17.87 1.80
CA ASN A 203 18.31 -17.70 1.14
C ASN A 203 18.23 -17.75 -0.41
N ALA A 204 17.03 -17.75 -0.99
CA ALA A 204 16.87 -17.85 -2.44
C ALA A 204 17.15 -16.50 -3.12
N LYS A 205 18.23 -16.43 -3.91
CA LYS A 205 18.49 -15.33 -4.84
C LYS A 205 17.44 -15.33 -5.97
N LYS A 206 16.29 -14.69 -5.75
CA LYS A 206 15.35 -14.41 -6.85
C LYS A 206 15.91 -13.27 -7.71
N ASN A 207 15.74 -13.38 -9.04
CA ASN A 207 15.96 -12.25 -9.94
C ASN A 207 14.86 -11.23 -9.65
N LEU A 208 15.15 -10.24 -8.80
CA LEU A 208 14.20 -9.18 -8.48
C LEU A 208 14.02 -8.28 -9.70
N GLN A 209 12.77 -8.08 -10.10
CA GLN A 209 12.39 -7.01 -11.01
C GLN A 209 11.97 -5.84 -10.14
N VAL A 210 12.76 -4.77 -10.17
CA VAL A 210 12.44 -3.56 -9.45
C VAL A 210 11.82 -2.59 -10.44
N GLU A 211 10.65 -2.07 -10.09
CA GLU A 211 9.83 -1.22 -10.93
C GLU A 211 9.50 0.08 -10.19
N ASP A 212 8.99 1.06 -10.93
CA ASP A 212 8.57 2.37 -10.41
C ASP A 212 9.63 3.04 -9.51
N VAL A 213 10.90 2.95 -9.92
CA VAL A 213 12.00 3.54 -9.16
C VAL A 213 12.03 5.05 -9.35
N THR A 214 11.96 5.78 -8.23
CA THR A 214 12.00 7.24 -8.20
C THR A 214 12.98 7.73 -7.15
N VAL A 215 13.62 8.87 -7.40
CA VAL A 215 14.44 9.57 -6.40
C VAL A 215 14.02 11.02 -6.34
N GLU A 216 13.81 11.51 -5.13
CA GLU A 216 13.55 12.91 -4.86
C GLU A 216 14.68 13.46 -3.98
N VAL A 217 15.27 14.59 -4.38
CA VAL A 217 16.30 15.29 -3.62
C VAL A 217 15.80 16.70 -3.34
N THR A 218 15.48 16.98 -2.08
CA THR A 218 14.96 18.29 -1.65
C THR A 218 16.10 19.16 -1.13
N PHE A 219 16.27 20.33 -1.73
CA PHE A 219 17.35 21.25 -1.45
C PHE A 219 16.91 22.41 -0.53
N PRO A 220 17.84 23.00 0.22
CA PRO A 220 17.60 24.24 0.97
C PRO A 220 17.16 25.39 0.07
N LYS A 221 16.44 26.37 0.66
CA LYS A 221 15.91 27.54 -0.08
C LYS A 221 16.99 28.44 -0.70
N SER A 222 18.23 28.34 -0.23
CA SER A 222 19.38 29.05 -0.81
C SER A 222 19.77 28.53 -2.20
N VAL A 223 19.32 27.33 -2.58
CA VAL A 223 19.48 26.81 -3.94
C VAL A 223 18.48 27.49 -4.87
N ARG A 224 19.01 28.16 -5.90
CA ARG A 224 18.20 28.79 -6.94
C ARG A 224 17.68 27.74 -7.91
N THR A 225 18.59 27.00 -8.56
CA THR A 225 18.28 25.97 -9.54
C THR A 225 19.28 24.82 -9.45
N VAL A 226 18.87 23.64 -9.96
CA VAL A 226 19.74 22.50 -10.15
C VAL A 226 19.58 22.01 -11.58
N ASP A 227 20.61 22.17 -12.39
CA ASP A 227 20.61 21.74 -13.78
C ASP A 227 20.99 20.27 -13.84
N VAL A 228 19.99 19.39 -13.99
CA VAL A 228 20.14 17.94 -13.91
C VAL A 228 20.11 17.27 -15.29
N ASN A 229 20.90 16.22 -15.44
CA ASN A 229 20.92 15.35 -16.59
C ASN A 229 21.02 13.88 -16.15
N THR A 230 20.37 12.98 -16.89
CA THR A 230 20.41 11.54 -16.66
C THR A 230 20.50 10.79 -17.98
N GLU A 231 21.17 9.64 -17.97
CA GLU A 231 21.21 8.71 -19.11
C GLU A 231 19.99 7.79 -19.15
N HIS A 232 19.26 7.69 -18.03
CA HIS A 232 18.12 6.80 -17.88
C HIS A 232 16.94 7.46 -17.16
N GLY A 233 15.76 7.26 -17.73
CA GLY A 233 14.53 7.84 -17.19
C GLY A 233 14.40 9.32 -17.49
N THR A 234 13.62 10.03 -16.66
CA THR A 234 13.39 11.47 -16.79
C THR A 234 13.74 12.18 -15.49
N CYS A 235 14.39 13.34 -15.58
CA CYS A 235 14.71 14.16 -14.43
C CYS A 235 14.28 15.61 -14.63
N LEU A 236 13.82 16.25 -13.57
CA LEU A 236 13.43 17.66 -13.56
C LEU A 236 13.70 18.28 -12.20
N PHE A 237 14.03 19.56 -12.18
CA PHE A 237 14.06 20.36 -10.96
C PHE A 237 12.77 21.16 -10.86
N ASP A 238 12.05 21.00 -9.76
CA ASP A 238 10.88 21.80 -9.41
C ASP A 238 11.31 22.96 -8.51
N GLU A 239 11.26 24.18 -9.06
CA GLU A 239 11.69 25.38 -8.35
C GLU A 239 10.80 25.72 -7.16
N ALA A 240 9.51 25.40 -7.20
CA ALA A 240 8.57 25.73 -6.13
C ALA A 240 8.80 24.87 -4.88
N SER A 241 9.03 23.58 -5.08
CA SER A 241 9.34 22.63 -3.99
C SER A 241 10.84 22.48 -3.72
N LYS A 242 11.69 23.17 -4.49
CA LYS A 242 13.17 23.05 -4.46
C LYS A 242 13.65 21.59 -4.52
N THR A 243 12.95 20.77 -5.32
CA THR A 243 13.16 19.33 -5.34
C THR A 243 13.55 18.86 -6.74
N VAL A 244 14.66 18.14 -6.85
CA VAL A 244 14.96 17.34 -8.04
C VAL A 244 14.14 16.07 -7.97
N LYS A 245 13.36 15.79 -9.02
CA LYS A 245 12.62 14.54 -9.19
C LYS A 245 13.23 13.75 -10.33
N TRP A 246 13.61 12.52 -10.05
CA TRP A 246 14.14 11.58 -11.03
C TRP A 246 13.26 10.33 -11.08
N ASN A 247 12.63 10.09 -12.22
CA ASN A 247 11.87 8.88 -12.49
C ASN A 247 12.73 7.95 -13.36
N VAL A 248 13.25 6.89 -12.74
CA VAL A 248 14.17 5.92 -13.37
C VAL A 248 13.39 4.84 -14.11
N GLY A 249 12.20 4.48 -13.62
CA GLY A 249 11.37 3.43 -14.17
C GLY A 249 11.78 2.04 -13.65
N LYS A 250 12.19 1.14 -14.55
CA LYS A 250 12.49 -0.26 -14.21
C LYS A 250 13.99 -0.52 -14.13
N LEU A 251 14.44 -1.20 -13.08
CA LEU A 251 15.81 -1.71 -12.95
C LEU A 251 15.85 -3.21 -13.23
N GLY A 252 16.96 -3.68 -13.80
CA GLY A 252 17.17 -5.08 -14.12
C GLY A 252 18.46 -5.31 -14.90
N LYS A 253 18.58 -6.44 -15.59
CA LYS A 253 19.83 -6.83 -16.28
C LYS A 253 20.36 -5.79 -17.29
N LYS A 254 19.47 -5.01 -17.90
CA LYS A 254 19.83 -3.98 -18.90
C LYS A 254 20.24 -2.64 -18.27
N VAL A 255 19.72 -2.33 -17.09
CA VAL A 255 19.92 -1.06 -16.39
C VAL A 255 20.28 -1.39 -14.96
N LEU A 256 21.59 -1.54 -14.72
CA LEU A 256 22.14 -2.01 -13.45
C LEU A 256 22.39 -0.85 -12.49
N ASN A 257 23.09 0.18 -12.96
CA ASN A 257 23.51 1.32 -12.15
C ASN A 257 23.22 2.65 -12.86
N PRO A 258 21.96 3.05 -13.02
CA PRO A 258 21.65 4.35 -13.60
C PRO A 258 22.16 5.46 -12.69
N SER A 259 22.55 6.60 -13.30
CA SER A 259 23.06 7.76 -12.58
C SER A 259 22.45 9.06 -13.06
N LEU A 260 22.24 9.98 -12.13
CA LEU A 260 21.88 11.37 -12.37
C LEU A 260 23.02 12.27 -11.95
N ARG A 261 23.36 13.24 -12.79
CA ARG A 261 24.34 14.29 -12.48
C ARG A 261 23.69 15.66 -12.58
N GLY A 262 24.10 16.60 -11.75
CA GLY A 262 23.58 17.95 -11.80
C GLY A 262 24.53 19.01 -11.27
N ASN A 263 24.35 20.23 -11.78
CA ASN A 263 25.06 21.42 -11.30
C ASN A 263 24.11 22.23 -10.42
N ILE A 264 24.52 22.50 -9.19
CA ILE A 264 23.75 23.27 -8.23
C ILE A 264 24.16 24.74 -8.35
N ILE A 265 23.19 25.63 -8.44
CA ILE A 265 23.39 27.08 -8.50
C ILE A 265 22.70 27.72 -7.30
N LEU A 266 23.46 28.44 -6.48
CA LEU A 266 22.91 29.17 -5.33
C LEU A 266 22.40 30.56 -5.73
N HIS A 267 21.55 31.16 -4.90
CA HIS A 267 21.21 32.57 -5.04
C HIS A 267 22.47 33.46 -4.87
N GLN A 268 22.45 34.63 -5.49
CA GLN A 268 23.57 35.58 -5.44
C GLN A 268 23.88 35.95 -3.98
N SER A 269 25.16 35.88 -3.60
CA SER A 269 25.64 36.15 -2.23
C SER A 269 25.09 35.21 -1.14
N ALA A 270 24.47 34.09 -1.51
CA ALA A 270 24.11 33.06 -0.54
C ALA A 270 25.37 32.39 0.02
N SER A 271 25.39 32.15 1.34
CA SER A 271 26.39 31.30 1.97
C SER A 271 26.22 29.85 1.54
N VAL A 272 27.27 29.05 1.70
CA VAL A 272 27.16 27.60 1.59
C VAL A 272 26.10 27.13 2.59
N PRO A 273 25.14 26.28 2.19
CA PRO A 273 24.11 25.79 3.10
C PRO A 273 24.71 24.86 4.15
N ASP A 274 24.38 25.08 5.43
CA ASP A 274 24.67 24.13 6.51
C ASP A 274 23.68 22.95 6.52
N GLU A 275 22.47 23.19 5.99
CA GLU A 275 21.42 22.18 5.86
C GLU A 275 21.74 21.22 4.72
N LYS A 276 21.70 19.93 5.03
CA LYS A 276 21.95 18.87 4.07
C LYS A 276 20.67 18.43 3.37
N PRO A 277 20.67 18.28 2.03
CA PRO A 277 19.49 17.82 1.30
C PRO A 277 18.99 16.45 1.76
N VAL A 278 17.67 16.29 1.79
CA VAL A 278 17.04 15.01 2.10
C VAL A 278 16.77 14.27 0.81
N VAL A 279 17.17 12.99 0.77
CA VAL A 279 16.90 12.10 -0.37
C VAL A 279 15.82 11.11 0.00
N VAL A 280 14.79 11.01 -0.83
CA VAL A 280 13.70 10.02 -0.69
C VAL A 280 13.73 9.09 -1.89
N LEU A 281 13.70 7.79 -1.63
CA LEU A 281 13.73 6.73 -2.64
C LEU A 281 12.36 6.04 -2.72
N GLY A 282 11.80 5.97 -3.92
CA GLY A 282 10.63 5.15 -4.23
C GLY A 282 11.01 3.92 -5.04
N PHE A 283 10.37 2.78 -4.79
CA PHE A 283 10.46 1.58 -5.63
C PHE A 283 9.32 0.62 -5.34
N LYS A 284 9.10 -0.33 -6.26
CA LYS A 284 8.25 -1.51 -6.08
C LYS A 284 8.97 -2.76 -6.54
N VAL A 285 8.73 -3.86 -5.85
CA VAL A 285 9.27 -5.18 -6.16
C VAL A 285 8.12 -6.18 -6.15
N PRO A 286 7.52 -6.46 -7.31
CA PRO A 286 6.43 -7.45 -7.41
C PRO A 286 6.90 -8.85 -7.04
N MET A 287 5.96 -9.69 -6.63
CA MET A 287 6.19 -11.10 -6.28
C MET A 287 7.23 -11.29 -5.15
N SER A 288 7.31 -10.32 -4.24
CA SER A 288 8.23 -10.33 -3.11
C SER A 288 7.56 -9.86 -1.81
N THR A 289 8.01 -10.44 -0.70
CA THR A 289 7.82 -9.97 0.67
C THR A 289 9.20 -9.91 1.32
N VAL A 290 9.52 -8.83 2.02
CA VAL A 290 10.76 -8.67 2.78
C VAL A 290 10.75 -9.53 4.04
N SER A 291 9.59 -9.73 4.67
CA SER A 291 9.43 -10.68 5.78
C SER A 291 9.54 -12.14 5.33
N GLY A 292 9.27 -12.38 4.03
CA GLY A 292 9.07 -13.71 3.49
C GLY A 292 7.75 -14.36 3.90
N LEU A 293 6.83 -13.60 4.52
CA LEU A 293 5.47 -14.06 4.81
C LEU A 293 4.84 -14.63 3.55
N ASN A 294 4.27 -15.82 3.69
CA ASN A 294 3.65 -16.56 2.60
C ASN A 294 2.43 -17.31 3.11
N VAL A 295 1.38 -17.38 2.30
CA VAL A 295 0.19 -18.19 2.57
C VAL A 295 0.51 -19.63 2.19
N GLU A 296 0.60 -20.50 3.18
CA GLU A 296 0.79 -21.93 2.98
C GLU A 296 -0.50 -22.57 2.49
N THR A 297 -1.60 -22.27 3.17
CA THR A 297 -2.89 -22.91 2.91
C THR A 297 -4.03 -21.93 3.07
N LEU A 298 -5.02 -22.04 2.17
CA LEU A 298 -6.32 -21.41 2.32
C LEU A 298 -7.41 -22.47 2.18
N LEU A 299 -8.11 -22.78 3.27
CA LEU A 299 -9.24 -23.72 3.29
C LEU A 299 -10.56 -22.95 3.19
N ILE A 300 -11.54 -23.58 2.54
CA ILE A 300 -12.90 -23.07 2.42
C ILE A 300 -13.84 -24.18 2.83
N THR A 301 -14.74 -23.85 3.75
CA THR A 301 -15.75 -24.75 4.30
C THR A 301 -17.14 -24.10 4.17
N ASN A 302 -18.19 -24.83 4.56
CA ASN A 302 -19.62 -24.47 4.40
C ASN A 302 -20.13 -24.34 2.95
N GLU A 303 -19.27 -24.51 1.95
CA GLU A 303 -19.64 -24.45 0.54
C GLU A 303 -19.10 -25.67 -0.23
N LYS A 304 -19.85 -26.17 -1.21
CA LYS A 304 -19.50 -27.38 -1.97
C LYS A 304 -18.61 -27.12 -3.19
N TYR A 305 -18.57 -25.87 -3.66
CA TYR A 305 -17.79 -25.51 -4.85
C TYR A 305 -16.30 -25.38 -4.50
N LYS A 306 -15.44 -25.52 -5.51
CA LYS A 306 -13.99 -25.28 -5.40
C LYS A 306 -13.66 -23.97 -6.11
N PRO A 307 -13.45 -22.86 -5.39
CA PRO A 307 -13.16 -21.58 -6.02
C PRO A 307 -11.70 -21.50 -6.46
N TYR A 308 -11.44 -20.61 -7.40
CA TYR A 308 -10.08 -20.17 -7.70
C TYR A 308 -9.52 -19.36 -6.52
N LYS A 309 -8.24 -19.56 -6.19
CA LYS A 309 -7.55 -18.89 -5.08
C LYS A 309 -6.27 -18.28 -5.63
N GLY A 310 -6.16 -16.95 -5.57
CA GLY A 310 -4.97 -16.22 -6.00
C GLY A 310 -4.29 -15.55 -4.82
N VAL A 311 -2.95 -15.56 -4.82
CA VAL A 311 -2.15 -14.75 -3.89
C VAL A 311 -1.08 -14.03 -4.71
N ARG A 312 -0.95 -12.73 -4.49
CA ARG A 312 0.12 -11.90 -5.03
C ARG A 312 0.82 -11.22 -3.88
N THR A 313 2.13 -11.05 -4.02
CA THR A 313 2.96 -10.34 -3.07
C THR A 313 3.60 -9.12 -3.73
N MET A 314 3.87 -8.08 -2.95
CA MET A 314 4.55 -6.86 -3.40
C MET A 314 5.30 -6.25 -2.22
N THR A 315 6.55 -5.88 -2.42
CA THR A 315 7.28 -4.99 -1.52
C THR A 315 7.37 -3.62 -2.17
N LYS A 316 7.18 -2.54 -1.42
CA LYS A 316 7.37 -1.18 -1.90
C LYS A 316 8.09 -0.33 -0.86
N ALA A 317 8.70 0.76 -1.32
CA ALA A 317 9.17 1.80 -0.41
C ALA A 317 7.98 2.57 0.19
N GLY A 318 8.02 2.79 1.50
CA GLY A 318 7.24 3.81 2.19
C GLY A 318 8.05 5.10 2.28
N ARG A 319 8.26 5.59 3.49
CA ARG A 319 9.21 6.66 3.80
C ARG A 319 10.62 6.11 3.85
N PHE A 320 11.21 5.90 2.68
CA PHE A 320 12.59 5.46 2.54
C PHE A 320 13.53 6.65 2.33
N GLN A 321 14.17 7.09 3.41
CA GLN A 321 15.00 8.29 3.46
C GLN A 321 16.49 7.94 3.49
N ILE A 322 17.30 8.68 2.74
CA ILE A 322 18.75 8.56 2.72
C ILE A 322 19.34 9.91 3.12
N ARG A 323 20.17 9.90 4.17
CA ARG A 323 20.87 11.10 4.66
C ARG A 323 22.08 11.39 3.78
N THR A 324 22.30 12.67 3.52
CA THR A 324 23.48 13.20 2.80
C THR A 324 24.47 13.84 3.76
#